data_AF-A0A519E3B1-F1
#
_entry.id   AF-A0A519E3B1-F1
#
_cell.length_a   1.000
_cell.length_b   1.000
_cell.length_c   1.000
_cell.angle_alpha   90.00
_cell.angle_beta   90.00
_cell.angle_gamma   90.00
#
_symmetry.space_group_name_H-M   'P 1'
#
loop_
_entity.id
_entity.type
_entity.pdbx_description
1 polymer ?
#
loop_
_entity_poly.entity_id
_entity_poly.type
_entity_poly.pdbx_seq_one_letter_code
_entity_poly.pdbx_strand_id
1 'polypeptide(L)' 'MKNVTVTMEDSVAEWARLEAARRNTSVSRLVGELLAEKMRHDDAYERALQDWVHRERTWSSDGQPYPGRELL' A
#
# COMPACT_ATOMS: atom_id res chain seq x y z
N MET A 1 -4.90 22.73 9.95
CA MET A 1 -4.64 21.36 10.45
C MET A 1 -5.70 21.01 11.50
N LYS A 2 -6.16 19.76 11.56
CA LYS A 2 -7.04 19.29 12.64
C LYS A 2 -6.20 18.61 13.72
N ASN A 3 -6.53 18.82 14.99
CA ASN A 3 -5.84 18.16 16.11
C ASN A 3 -6.43 16.76 16.32
N VAL A 4 -5.56 15.78 16.57
CA VAL A 4 -5.95 14.40 16.84
C VAL A 4 -5.21 13.93 18.09
N THR A 5 -5.95 13.39 19.05
CA THR A 5 -5.38 12.72 20.22
C THR A 5 -5.33 11.22 19.92
N VAL A 6 -4.16 10.61 20.10
CA VAL A 6 -3.92 9.19 19.82
C VAL A 6 -3.38 8.53 21.09
N THR A 7 -3.90 7.36 21.42
CA THR A 7 -3.39 6.52 22.52
C THR A 7 -2.47 5.46 21.92
N MET A 8 -1.33 5.23 22.54
CA MET A 8 -0.34 4.23 22.13
C MET A 8 0.41 3.73 23.36
N GLU A 9 1.08 2.59 23.23
CA GLU A 9 1.96 2.08 24.27
C GLU A 9 3.15 3.02 24.51
N ASP A 10 3.66 3.07 25.74
CA ASP A 10 4.76 3.96 26.12
C ASP A 10 6.02 3.72 25.27
N SER A 11 6.32 2.46 24.99
CA SER A 11 7.43 2.05 24.12
C SER A 11 7.32 2.62 22.70
N VAL A 12 6.10 2.63 22.15
CA VAL A 12 5.81 3.18 20.81
C VAL A 12 5.94 4.70 20.82
N ALA A 13 5.46 5.37 21.88
CA ALA A 13 5.60 6.81 22.02
C ALA A 13 7.07 7.25 22.12
N GLU A 14 7.89 6.50 22.86
CA GLU A 14 9.33 6.76 22.98
C GLU A 14 10.04 6.57 21.65
N TRP A 15 9.78 5.45 20.97
CA TRP A 15 10.32 5.20 19.64
C TRP A 15 9.94 6.30 18.65
N ALA A 16 8.69 6.73 18.63
CA ALA A 16 8.21 7.78 17.73
C ALA A 16 8.93 9.12 17.96
N ARG A 17 9.23 9.48 19.23
CA ARG A 17 10.01 10.68 19.56
C ARG A 17 11.44 10.59 19.05
N LEU A 18 12.10 9.46 19.29
CA LEU A 18 13.47 9.22 18.82
C LEU A 18 13.56 9.26 17.30
N GLU A 19 12.59 8.63 16.62
CA GLU A 19 12.55 8.61 15.16
C GLU A 19 12.24 9.98 14.56
N ALA A 20 11.33 10.74 15.17
CA ALA A 20 11.06 12.12 14.78
C ALA A 20 12.32 13.00 14.93
N ALA A 21 13.04 12.86 16.05
CA ALA A 21 14.30 13.58 16.28
C ALA A 21 15.37 13.19 15.25
N ARG A 22 15.52 11.89 14.96
CA ARG A 22 16.46 11.37 13.94
C ARG A 22 16.20 12.00 12.57
N ARG A 23 14.92 12.20 12.21
CA ARG A 23 14.50 12.81 10.93
C ARG A 23 14.37 14.34 10.98
N ASN A 24 14.77 14.97 12.10
CA ASN A 24 14.63 16.40 12.33
C ASN A 24 13.20 16.93 12.09
N THR A 25 12.21 16.17 12.57
CA THR A 25 10.77 16.44 12.43
C THR A 25 10.05 16.31 13.76
N SER A 26 8.75 16.60 13.78
CA SER A 26 7.89 16.39 14.95
C SER A 26 7.16 15.06 14.86
N VAL A 27 6.80 14.49 16.03
CA VAL A 27 6.00 13.25 16.09
C VAL A 27 4.69 13.39 15.32
N SER A 28 4.00 14.53 15.45
CA SER A 28 2.76 14.77 14.72
C SER A 28 2.94 14.77 13.21
N ARG A 29 4.06 15.30 12.70
CA ARG A 29 4.37 15.26 11.27
C ARG A 29 4.75 13.84 10.82
N LEU A 30 5.57 13.14 11.59
CA LEU A 30 5.94 11.74 11.33
C LEU A 30 4.69 10.85 11.22
N VAL A 31 3.77 10.94 12.19
CA VAL A 31 2.53 10.16 12.21
C VAL A 31 1.63 10.55 11.02
N GLY A 32 1.53 11.83 10.70
CA GLY A 32 0.76 12.30 9.54
C GLY A 32 1.30 11.77 8.21
N GLU A 33 2.61 11.73 8.04
CA GLU A 33 3.28 11.19 6.85
C GLU A 33 3.04 9.67 6.71
N LEU A 34 3.19 8.92 7.81
CA LEU A 34 2.88 7.48 7.88
C LEU A 34 1.43 7.18 7.50
N LEU A 35 0.48 7.95 8.02
CA LEU A 35 -0.94 7.80 7.68
C LEU A 35 -1.19 8.12 6.20
N ALA A 36 -0.60 9.19 5.68
CA ALA A 36 -0.74 9.56 4.28
C ALA A 36 -0.15 8.49 3.34
N GLU A 37 0.97 7.87 3.72
CA GLU A 37 1.56 6.76 2.99
C GLU A 37 0.64 5.53 2.99
N LYS A 38 0.09 5.15 4.16
CA LYS A 38 -0.88 4.05 4.26
C LYS A 38 -2.11 4.29 3.39
N MET A 39 -2.67 5.50 3.43
CA MET A 39 -3.83 5.86 2.60
C MET A 39 -3.54 5.71 1.11
N ARG A 40 -2.37 6.16 0.62
CA ARG A 40 -1.99 6.02 -0.79
C ARG A 40 -1.84 4.56 -1.19
N HIS A 41 -1.23 3.74 -0.34
CA HIS A 41 -1.07 2.31 -0.61
C HIS A 41 -2.41 1.57 -0.65
N ASP A 42 -3.32 1.88 0.27
CA ASP A 42 -4.65 1.27 0.30
C ASP A 42 -5.47 1.66 -0.94
N ASP A 43 -5.49 2.95 -1.31
CA ASP A 43 -6.14 3.45 -2.52
C ASP A 43 -5.55 2.82 -3.80
N ALA A 44 -4.22 2.65 -3.86
CA ALA A 44 -3.56 2.01 -5.01
C ALA A 44 -3.93 0.52 -5.14
N TYR A 45 -3.99 -0.20 -4.03
CA TYR A 45 -4.44 -1.59 -4.02
C TYR A 45 -5.90 -1.70 -4.46
N GLU A 46 -6.77 -0.86 -3.89
CA GLU A 46 -8.20 -0.88 -4.19
C GLU A 46 -8.46 -0.53 -5.66
N ARG A 47 -7.76 0.47 -6.23
CA ARG A 47 -7.77 0.74 -7.67
C ARG A 47 -7.30 -0.45 -8.51
N ALA A 48 -6.16 -1.06 -8.16
CA ALA A 48 -5.64 -2.20 -8.90
C ALA A 48 -6.59 -3.40 -8.87
N LEU A 49 -7.27 -3.63 -7.74
CA LEU A 49 -8.30 -4.65 -7.59
C LEU A 49 -9.51 -4.35 -8.46
N GLN A 50 -10.03 -3.12 -8.42
CA GLN A 50 -11.16 -2.69 -9.27
C GLN A 50 -10.81 -2.84 -10.76
N ASP A 51 -9.63 -2.39 -11.17
CA ASP A 51 -9.13 -2.57 -12.54
C ASP A 51 -9.04 -4.06 -12.90
N TRP A 52 -8.57 -4.92 -11.99
CA TRP A 52 -8.48 -6.35 -12.23
C TRP A 52 -9.87 -7.01 -12.37
N VAL A 53 -10.83 -6.65 -11.52
CA VAL A 53 -12.21 -7.17 -11.54
C VAL A 53 -12.94 -6.74 -12.81
N HIS A 54 -12.80 -5.47 -13.20
CA HIS A 54 -13.51 -4.88 -14.34
C HIS A 54 -12.78 -5.05 -15.67
N ARG A 55 -11.54 -5.57 -15.67
CA ARG A 55 -10.83 -5.90 -16.90
C ARG A 55 -11.53 -7.05 -17.60
N GLU A 56 -12.33 -6.70 -18.60
CA GLU A 56 -12.89 -7.62 -19.57
C GLU A 56 -11.76 -8.40 -20.24
N ARG A 57 -11.74 -9.73 -20.03
CA ARG A 57 -10.79 -10.62 -20.69
C ARG A 57 -11.46 -11.27 -21.88
N THR A 58 -11.12 -10.81 -23.07
CA THR A 58 -11.34 -11.57 -24.29
C THR A 58 -10.26 -12.65 -24.38
N TRP A 59 -10.57 -13.83 -23.88
CA TRP A 59 -9.78 -15.01 -24.18
C TRP A 59 -10.05 -15.42 -25.63
N SER A 60 -9.16 -15.05 -26.55
CA SER A 60 -9.19 -15.54 -27.92
C SER A 60 -8.20 -16.70 -28.07
N SER A 61 -8.72 -17.90 -28.29
CA SER A 61 -7.94 -18.99 -28.87
C SER A 61 -8.19 -18.98 -30.37
N ASP A 62 -7.15 -19.21 -31.16
CA ASP A 62 -7.23 -19.51 -32.59
C ASP A 62 -7.72 -20.95 -32.85
N GLY A 63 -8.07 -21.69 -31.79
CA GLY A 63 -8.50 -23.08 -31.82
C GLY A 63 -7.37 -24.08 -32.03
N GLN A 64 -6.11 -23.63 -32.12
CA GLN A 64 -4.98 -24.53 -32.30
C GLN A 64 -4.67 -25.30 -31.01
N PRO A 65 -4.27 -26.58 -31.12
CA PRO A 65 -3.78 -27.34 -29.97
C PRO A 65 -2.56 -26.66 -29.35
N TYR A 66 -2.44 -26.72 -28.02
CA TYR A 66 -1.22 -26.30 -27.34
C TYR A 66 -0.01 -27.11 -27.83
N PRO A 67 1.19 -26.51 -27.90
CA PRO A 67 2.40 -27.24 -28.26
C PRO A 67 2.59 -28.44 -27.36
N GLY A 68 2.89 -29.60 -27.96
CA GLY A 68 3.28 -30.79 -27.22
C GLY A 68 4.60 -30.57 -26.48
N ARG A 69 4.80 -31.28 -25.38
CA ARG A 69 6.03 -31.26 -24.57
C ARG A 69 7.29 -31.50 -25.40
N GLU A 70 7.17 -32.19 -26.52
CA GLU A 70 8.26 -32.58 -27.44
C GLU A 70 8.84 -31.38 -28.23
N LEU A 71 8.17 -30.22 -28.19
CA LEU A 71 8.58 -28.98 -28.84
C LEU A 71 9.11 -27.91 -27.86
N LEU A 72 9.31 -28.27 -26.58
CA LEU A 72 9.94 -27.42 -25.55
C LEU A 72 11.41 -27.83 -25.33
#